data_AF-A0AAP0GBF6-F1
#
_entry.id   AF-A0AAP0GBF6-F1
#
_cell.length_a   1.000
_cell.length_b   1.000
_cell.length_c   1.000
_cell.angle_alpha   90.00
_cell.angle_beta   90.00
_cell.angle_gamma   90.00
#
_symmetry.space_group_name_H-M   'P 1'
#
loop_
_entity.id
_entity.type
_entity.pdbx_description
1 polymer ?
#
loop_
_entity_poly.entity_id
_entity_poly.type
_entity_poly.pdbx_seq_one_letter_code
_entity_poly.pdbx_strand_id
1 'polypeptide(L)'
;MRRLKEGSIECSKAKHEVHNRCAYRLRELCFRNGGIYIKLGQHLGQLEYVVPQEYVHIMRTSMLKRCPVSSYDQVRKVLIKELGGPPEEIFEEFNPEPLASASLAQVHAARTHDEKNVVVKIQHTHLTDTAIADIATVKLLVNGLNWCFPEFDYRWLVDEIRESAPKDFNC
;
A
#
# COMPACT_ATOMS: atom_id res chain seq x y z
N MET A 1 -21.28 33.85 -1.33
CA MET A 1 -19.98 33.22 -1.03
C MET A 1 -18.96 34.32 -0.75
N ARG A 2 -18.38 34.39 0.45
CA ARG A 2 -17.31 35.37 0.77
C ARG A 2 -16.07 35.01 -0.06
N ARG A 3 -15.61 35.90 -0.94
CA ARG A 3 -14.31 35.74 -1.62
C ARG A 3 -13.21 36.00 -0.58
N LEU A 4 -12.58 34.94 -0.09
CA LEU A 4 -11.37 35.05 0.73
C LEU A 4 -10.23 35.53 -0.16
N LYS A 5 -9.37 36.40 0.36
CA LYS A 5 -8.16 36.83 -0.35
C LYS A 5 -7.24 35.62 -0.55
N GLU A 6 -6.80 35.38 -1.77
CA GLU A 6 -5.82 34.34 -2.09
C GLU A 6 -4.54 34.57 -1.26
N GLY A 7 -4.01 33.50 -0.68
CA GLY A 7 -2.83 33.56 0.19
C GLY A 7 -3.09 33.98 1.64
N SER A 8 -4.33 34.33 2.04
CA SER A 8 -4.62 34.62 3.45
C SER A 8 -4.57 33.35 4.32
N ILE A 9 -4.24 33.51 5.60
CA ILE A 9 -4.26 32.41 6.60
C ILE A 9 -5.65 31.76 6.65
N GLU A 10 -6.71 32.56 6.57
CA GLU A 10 -8.09 32.08 6.55
C GLU A 10 -8.41 31.25 5.30
N CYS A 11 -7.88 31.64 4.13
CA CYS A 11 -8.03 30.88 2.89
C CYS A 11 -7.30 29.53 2.97
N SER A 12 -6.08 29.52 3.52
CA SER A 12 -5.30 28.29 3.73
C SER A 12 -5.99 27.33 4.70
N LYS A 13 -6.51 27.85 5.84
CA LYS A 13 -7.30 27.05 6.79
C LYS A 13 -8.56 26.46 6.16
N ALA A 14 -9.33 27.28 5.45
CA ALA A 14 -10.53 26.82 4.76
C ALA A 14 -10.21 25.73 3.72
N LYS A 15 -9.08 25.86 2.99
CA LYS A 15 -8.61 24.86 2.03
C LYS A 15 -8.23 23.55 2.71
N HIS A 16 -7.50 23.60 3.82
CA HIS A 16 -7.14 22.42 4.64
C HIS A 16 -8.39 21.68 5.16
N GLU A 17 -9.39 22.41 5.67
CA GLU A 17 -10.66 21.82 6.14
C GLU A 17 -11.43 21.12 5.02
N VAL A 18 -11.48 21.74 3.84
CA VAL A 18 -12.13 21.15 2.67
C VAL A 18 -11.40 19.88 2.22
N HIS A 19 -10.07 19.90 2.13
CA HIS A 19 -9.28 18.72 1.76
C HIS A 19 -9.45 17.57 2.76
N ASN A 20 -9.39 17.85 4.06
CA ASN A 20 -9.67 16.84 5.10
C ASN A 20 -11.05 16.20 4.91
N ARG A 21 -12.10 17.02 4.79
CA ARG A 21 -13.46 16.51 4.62
C ARG A 21 -13.60 15.62 3.38
N CYS A 22 -13.01 16.04 2.26
CA CYS A 22 -13.05 15.27 1.02
C CYS A 22 -12.21 13.99 1.11
N ALA A 23 -11.05 14.02 1.76
CA ALA A 23 -10.23 12.84 2.01
C ALA A 23 -10.96 11.79 2.87
N TYR A 24 -11.69 12.20 3.92
CA TYR A 24 -12.54 11.29 4.69
C TYR A 24 -13.68 10.68 3.87
N ARG A 25 -14.31 11.46 2.98
CA ARG A 25 -15.35 10.93 2.09
C ARG A 25 -14.79 9.92 1.09
N LEU A 26 -13.60 10.19 0.55
CA LEU A 26 -12.91 9.26 -0.36
C LEU A 26 -12.53 7.96 0.36
N ARG A 27 -11.99 8.06 1.57
CA ARG A 27 -11.73 6.90 2.44
C ARG A 27 -12.99 6.06 2.63
N GLU A 28 -14.11 6.70 2.97
CA GLU A 28 -15.37 5.99 3.19
C GLU A 28 -15.88 5.30 1.92
N LEU A 29 -15.75 5.96 0.76
CA LEU A 29 -16.04 5.35 -0.53
C LEU A 29 -15.17 4.10 -0.76
N CYS A 30 -13.86 4.19 -0.48
CA CYS A 30 -12.97 3.05 -0.62
C CYS A 30 -13.37 1.88 0.30
N PHE A 31 -13.74 2.17 1.54
CA PHE A 31 -14.17 1.16 2.51
C PHE A 31 -15.50 0.51 2.14
N ARG A 32 -16.46 1.28 1.64
CA ARG A 32 -17.76 0.77 1.23
C ARG A 32 -17.71 -0.14 0.02
N ASN A 33 -16.80 0.12 -0.92
CA ASN A 33 -16.69 -0.65 -2.15
C ASN A 33 -15.68 -1.80 -2.06
N GLY A 34 -14.70 -1.73 -1.16
CA GLY A 34 -13.72 -2.79 -0.97
C GLY A 34 -12.83 -3.05 -2.19
N GLY A 35 -12.14 -4.19 -2.19
CA GLY A 35 -11.38 -4.69 -3.35
C GLY A 35 -10.43 -3.67 -3.97
N ILE A 36 -10.64 -3.37 -5.26
CA ILE A 36 -9.82 -2.43 -6.04
C ILE A 36 -9.79 -1.02 -5.42
N TYR A 37 -10.86 -0.60 -4.74
CA TYR A 37 -10.88 0.73 -4.12
C TYR A 37 -9.99 0.82 -2.88
N ILE A 38 -9.80 -0.29 -2.15
CA ILE A 38 -8.82 -0.34 -1.05
C ILE A 38 -7.41 -0.20 -1.62
N LYS A 39 -7.12 -0.87 -2.75
CA LYS A 39 -5.83 -0.76 -3.45
C LYS A 39 -5.56 0.66 -3.96
N LEU A 40 -6.54 1.27 -4.63
CA LEU A 40 -6.46 2.67 -5.04
C LEU A 40 -6.16 3.58 -3.84
N GLY A 41 -6.80 3.31 -2.70
CA GLY A 41 -6.54 4.03 -1.47
C GLY A 41 -5.12 3.84 -0.92
N GLN A 42 -4.59 2.61 -0.96
CA GLN A 42 -3.20 2.33 -0.57
C GLN A 42 -2.21 3.10 -1.45
N HIS A 43 -2.42 3.14 -2.77
CA HIS A 43 -1.57 3.92 -3.68
C HIS A 43 -1.70 5.43 -3.46
N LEU A 44 -2.90 5.96 -3.25
CA LEU A 44 -3.09 7.38 -2.91
C LEU A 44 -2.35 7.77 -1.63
N GLY A 45 -2.23 6.86 -0.66
CA GLY A 45 -1.44 7.04 0.55
C GLY A 45 0.08 7.11 0.32
N GLN A 46 0.56 6.83 -0.89
CA GLN A 46 1.99 6.86 -1.27
C GLN A 46 2.35 8.06 -2.17
N LEU A 47 1.36 8.75 -2.75
CA LEU A 47 1.56 9.87 -3.68
C LEU A 47 1.89 11.18 -2.96
N GLU A 48 2.98 11.17 -2.20
CA GLU A 48 3.50 12.37 -1.55
C GLU A 48 3.85 13.43 -2.62
N TYR A 49 3.55 14.69 -2.34
CA TYR A 49 3.74 15.85 -3.23
C TYR A 49 2.84 15.93 -4.48
N VAL A 50 2.09 14.89 -4.84
CA VAL A 50 1.16 14.91 -5.98
C VAL A 50 -0.26 15.31 -5.56
N VAL A 51 -0.71 14.84 -4.40
CA VAL A 51 -2.04 15.17 -3.84
C VAL A 51 -1.90 15.93 -2.52
N PRO A 52 -2.93 16.70 -2.09
CA PRO A 52 -2.88 17.40 -0.80
C PRO A 52 -2.58 16.43 0.35
N GLN A 53 -1.75 16.86 1.30
CA GLN A 53 -1.20 15.99 2.36
C GLN A 53 -2.29 15.32 3.21
N GLU A 54 -3.46 15.94 3.33
CA GLU A 54 -4.61 15.40 4.05
C GLU A 54 -5.06 14.06 3.46
N TYR A 55 -5.05 13.93 2.11
CA TYR A 55 -5.36 12.68 1.44
C TYR A 55 -4.30 11.62 1.71
N VAL A 56 -3.03 11.98 1.55
CA VAL A 56 -1.90 11.06 1.79
C VAL A 56 -1.98 10.50 3.20
N HIS A 57 -2.11 11.37 4.20
CA HIS A 57 -2.15 10.99 5.61
C HIS A 57 -3.36 10.10 5.94
N ILE A 58 -4.57 10.52 5.57
CA ILE A 58 -5.81 9.78 5.88
C ILE A 58 -5.81 8.42 5.18
N MET A 59 -5.43 8.36 3.91
CA MET A 59 -5.45 7.12 3.15
C MET A 59 -4.37 6.16 3.63
N ARG A 60 -3.14 6.63 3.87
CA ARG A 60 -2.04 5.81 4.42
C ARG A 60 -2.42 5.18 5.76
N THR A 61 -2.88 5.98 6.71
CA THR A 61 -3.24 5.49 8.06
C THR A 61 -4.45 4.56 8.07
N SER A 62 -5.42 4.80 7.19
CA SER A 62 -6.68 4.05 7.16
C SER A 62 -6.58 2.76 6.36
N MET A 63 -5.91 2.78 5.20
CA MET A 63 -5.89 1.66 4.27
C MET A 63 -4.91 0.56 4.69
N LEU A 64 -3.82 0.89 5.39
CA LEU A 64 -2.88 -0.10 5.92
C LEU A 64 -3.51 -1.04 6.96
N LYS A 65 -4.56 -0.58 7.67
CA LYS A 65 -5.33 -1.43 8.61
C LYS A 65 -6.17 -2.51 7.94
N ARG A 66 -6.29 -2.50 6.62
CA ARG A 66 -7.10 -3.43 5.82
C ARG A 66 -6.24 -4.35 4.95
N CYS A 67 -4.93 -4.40 5.18
CA CYS A 67 -4.08 -5.38 4.51
C CYS A 67 -4.55 -6.80 4.85
N PRO A 68 -4.55 -7.72 3.88
CA PRO A 68 -4.91 -9.11 4.14
C PRO A 68 -3.96 -9.72 5.16
N VAL A 69 -4.45 -10.64 5.98
CA VAL A 69 -3.61 -11.46 6.85
C VAL A 69 -3.88 -12.90 6.46
N SER A 70 -2.85 -13.59 5.99
CA SER A 70 -2.87 -15.03 5.79
C SER A 70 -2.93 -15.75 7.12
N SER A 71 -3.77 -16.78 7.16
CA SER A 71 -3.82 -17.73 8.27
C SER A 71 -2.46 -18.39 8.51
N TYR A 72 -2.21 -18.83 9.74
CA TYR A 72 -0.96 -19.52 10.08
C TYR A 72 -0.74 -20.79 9.24
N ASP A 73 -1.82 -21.50 8.86
CA ASP A 73 -1.72 -22.64 7.95
C ASP A 73 -1.23 -22.27 6.54
N GLN A 74 -1.65 -21.12 6.02
CA GLN A 74 -1.13 -20.62 4.75
C GLN A 74 0.34 -20.22 4.88
N VAL A 75 0.72 -19.58 5.99
CA VAL A 75 2.11 -19.24 6.32
C VAL A 75 2.98 -20.49 6.36
N ARG A 76 2.55 -21.54 7.08
CA ARG A 76 3.22 -22.83 7.15
C ARG A 76 3.42 -23.44 5.76
N LYS A 77 2.38 -23.42 4.92
CA LYS A 77 2.48 -23.95 3.54
C LYS A 77 3.52 -23.21 2.70
N VAL A 78 3.61 -21.89 2.83
CA VAL A 78 4.63 -21.09 2.13
C VAL A 78 6.03 -21.47 2.62
N LEU A 79 6.24 -21.54 3.94
CA LEU A 79 7.55 -21.88 4.51
C LEU A 79 7.99 -23.30 4.15
N ILE A 80 7.07 -24.29 4.18
CA ILE A 80 7.36 -25.66 3.72
C ILE A 80 7.79 -25.67 2.25
N LYS A 81 7.08 -24.92 1.40
CA LYS A 81 7.34 -24.85 -0.03
C LYS A 81 8.68 -24.17 -0.35
N GLU A 82 9.00 -23.06 0.33
CA GLU A 82 10.14 -22.20 -0.01
C GLU A 82 11.41 -22.52 0.79
N LEU A 83 11.27 -22.96 2.04
CA LEU A 83 12.38 -23.25 2.95
C LEU A 83 12.51 -24.74 3.30
N GLY A 84 11.63 -25.59 2.79
CA GLY A 84 11.75 -27.05 2.89
C GLY A 84 11.26 -27.68 4.19
N GLY A 85 10.68 -26.90 5.11
CA GLY A 85 10.18 -27.41 6.40
C GLY A 85 9.13 -26.51 7.06
N PRO A 86 8.42 -27.00 8.08
CA PRO A 86 7.53 -26.18 8.89
C PRO A 86 8.32 -25.17 9.75
N PRO A 87 7.66 -24.08 10.21
CA PRO A 87 8.32 -23.03 11.00
C PRO A 87 9.05 -23.57 12.23
N GLU A 88 8.50 -24.59 12.89
CA GLU A 88 9.02 -25.18 14.13
C GLU A 88 10.30 -26.00 13.93
N GLU A 89 10.62 -26.38 12.69
CA GLU A 89 11.88 -27.05 12.35
C GLU A 89 12.94 -26.03 11.92
N ILE A 90 12.54 -25.00 11.17
CA ILE A 90 13.43 -23.99 10.60
C ILE A 90 13.94 -23.01 11.67
N PHE A 91 13.08 -22.64 12.62
CA PHE A 91 13.35 -21.64 13.64
C PHE A 91 13.31 -22.25 15.05
N GLU A 92 14.14 -21.74 15.95
CA GLU A 92 14.06 -22.06 17.38
C GLU A 92 12.74 -21.57 17.98
N GLU A 93 12.29 -20.40 17.53
CA GLU A 93 11.03 -19.79 17.93
C GLU A 93 10.41 -19.07 16.73
N PHE A 94 9.11 -19.23 16.52
CA PHE A 94 8.37 -18.53 15.47
C PHE A 94 7.05 -18.02 16.03
N ASN A 95 6.78 -16.72 15.92
CA ASN A 95 5.52 -16.15 16.37
C ASN A 95 4.44 -16.34 15.30
N PRO A 96 3.36 -17.12 15.56
CA PRO A 96 2.29 -17.33 14.60
C PRO A 96 1.49 -16.06 14.31
N GLU A 97 1.50 -15.07 15.22
CA GLU A 97 0.87 -13.78 15.01
C GLU A 97 1.82 -12.85 14.21
N PRO A 98 1.34 -12.23 13.11
CA PRO A 98 2.16 -11.32 12.33
C PRO A 98 2.42 -10.02 13.10
N LEU A 99 3.63 -9.50 13.00
CA LEU A 99 3.98 -8.17 13.50
C LEU A 99 3.28 -7.06 12.69
N ALA A 100 3.19 -7.26 11.38
CA ALA A 100 2.53 -6.36 10.45
C ALA A 100 2.13 -7.10 9.17
N SER A 101 1.19 -6.53 8.42
CA SER A 101 0.82 -7.03 7.09
C SER A 101 0.73 -5.91 6.06
N ALA A 102 1.10 -6.23 4.83
CA ALA A 102 1.05 -5.39 3.65
C ALA A 102 0.20 -6.06 2.55
N SER A 103 0.04 -5.41 1.40
CA SER A 103 -0.76 -5.95 0.29
C SER A 103 -0.22 -7.26 -0.28
N LEU A 104 1.11 -7.44 -0.30
CA LEU A 104 1.78 -8.57 -0.95
C LEU A 104 2.31 -9.62 0.04
N ALA A 105 2.58 -9.22 1.29
CA ALA A 105 3.24 -10.06 2.27
C ALA A 105 2.91 -9.61 3.70
N GLN A 106 3.05 -10.53 4.64
CA GLN A 106 3.06 -10.25 6.06
C GLN A 106 4.43 -10.58 6.67
N VAL A 107 4.71 -10.02 7.85
CA VAL A 107 5.99 -10.21 8.55
C VAL A 107 5.77 -10.83 9.92
N HIS A 108 6.61 -11.80 10.29
CA HIS A 108 6.58 -12.49 11.57
C HIS A 108 7.90 -12.34 12.31
N ALA A 109 7.84 -12.29 13.64
CA ALA A 109 9.03 -12.42 14.48
C ALA A 109 9.45 -13.89 14.56
N ALA A 110 10.74 -14.16 14.46
CA ALA A 110 11.30 -15.47 14.72
C ALA A 110 12.70 -15.38 15.33
N ARG A 111 13.16 -16.48 15.92
CA ARG A 111 14.52 -16.67 16.42
C ARG A 111 15.12 -17.90 15.77
N THR A 112 16.30 -17.78 15.18
CA THR A 112 17.01 -18.91 14.57
C THR A 112 17.64 -19.79 15.65
N HIS A 113 17.97 -21.04 15.33
CA HIS A 113 18.73 -21.94 16.22
C HIS A 113 20.10 -21.40 16.66
N ASP A 114 20.67 -20.45 15.91
CA ASP A 114 21.87 -19.70 16.29
C ASP A 114 21.59 -18.50 17.23
N GLU A 115 20.43 -18.49 17.91
CA GLU A 115 19.95 -17.45 18.82
C GLU A 115 19.77 -16.04 18.21
N LYS A 116 19.74 -15.90 16.89
CA LYS A 116 19.52 -14.59 16.22
C LYS A 116 18.04 -14.27 16.06
N ASN A 117 17.64 -13.08 16.50
CA ASN A 117 16.31 -12.54 16.24
C ASN A 117 16.21 -12.07 14.78
N VAL A 118 15.19 -12.55 14.07
CA VAL A 118 14.95 -12.26 12.66
C VAL A 118 13.49 -11.87 12.40
N VAL A 119 13.27 -11.15 11.31
CA VAL A 119 11.93 -10.84 10.78
C VAL A 119 11.73 -11.61 9.49
N VAL A 120 10.76 -12.52 9.48
CA VAL A 120 10.46 -13.39 8.35
C VAL A 120 9.33 -12.76 7.54
N LYS A 121 9.63 -12.31 6.31
CA LYS A 121 8.63 -11.77 5.38
C LYS A 121 8.07 -12.88 4.51
N ILE A 122 6.76 -13.08 4.56
CA ILE A 122 6.07 -14.20 3.94
C ILE A 122 5.04 -13.66 2.96
N GLN A 123 5.19 -14.02 1.69
CA GLN A 123 4.29 -13.57 0.63
C GLN A 123 2.93 -14.27 0.74
N HIS A 124 1.85 -13.52 0.49
CA HIS A 124 0.51 -14.12 0.45
C HIS A 124 0.41 -15.09 -0.73
N THR A 125 -0.28 -16.21 -0.57
CA THR A 125 -0.41 -17.22 -1.65
C THR A 125 -1.29 -16.78 -2.81
N HIS A 126 -2.15 -15.79 -2.61
CA HIS A 126 -3.14 -15.30 -3.60
C HIS A 126 -2.62 -14.21 -4.53
N LEU A 127 -1.31 -14.13 -4.75
CA LEU A 127 -0.68 -13.03 -5.48
C LEU A 127 -1.18 -12.87 -6.92
N THR A 128 -1.58 -13.97 -7.57
CA THR A 128 -2.03 -13.98 -8.96
C THR A 128 -3.34 -13.21 -9.16
N ASP A 129 -4.30 -13.33 -8.23
CA ASP A 129 -5.55 -12.58 -8.27
C ASP A 129 -5.34 -11.10 -7.95
N THR A 130 -4.38 -10.80 -7.06
CA THR A 130 -4.02 -9.41 -6.77
C THR A 130 -3.35 -8.71 -7.94
N ALA A 131 -2.54 -9.41 -8.75
CA ALA A 131 -1.86 -8.82 -9.90
C ALA A 131 -2.85 -8.30 -10.97
N ILE A 132 -3.94 -9.04 -11.23
CA ILE A 132 -5.01 -8.60 -12.13
C ILE A 132 -5.65 -7.31 -11.60
N ALA A 133 -5.95 -7.28 -10.30
CA ALA A 133 -6.50 -6.10 -9.65
C ALA A 133 -5.50 -4.92 -9.67
N ASP A 134 -4.20 -5.16 -9.55
CA ASP A 134 -3.17 -4.11 -9.61
C ASP A 134 -3.08 -3.51 -11.02
N ILE A 135 -3.09 -4.35 -12.06
CA ILE A 135 -3.13 -3.87 -13.46
C ILE A 135 -4.39 -3.06 -13.72
N ALA A 136 -5.56 -3.53 -13.24
CA ALA A 136 -6.81 -2.78 -13.36
C ALA A 136 -6.76 -1.44 -12.61
N THR A 137 -6.12 -1.42 -11.44
CA THR A 137 -5.92 -0.22 -10.61
C THR A 137 -5.07 0.81 -11.36
N VAL A 138 -3.92 0.39 -11.90
CA VAL A 138 -3.03 1.26 -12.68
C VAL A 138 -3.75 1.80 -13.91
N LYS A 139 -4.49 0.96 -14.66
CA LYS A 139 -5.27 1.41 -15.82
C LYS A 139 -6.31 2.46 -15.45
N LEU A 140 -7.05 2.26 -14.36
CA LEU A 140 -8.04 3.23 -13.88
C LEU A 140 -7.39 4.57 -13.51
N LEU A 141 -6.27 4.53 -12.80
CA LEU A 141 -5.53 5.74 -12.42
C LEU A 141 -5.03 6.49 -13.65
N VAL A 142 -4.33 5.81 -14.57
CA VAL A 142 -3.79 6.43 -15.78
C VAL A 142 -4.89 7.03 -16.64
N ASN A 143 -5.98 6.30 -16.87
CA ASN A 143 -7.10 6.80 -17.69
C ASN A 143 -7.83 7.97 -17.02
N GLY A 144 -8.06 7.90 -15.71
CA GLY A 144 -8.69 8.99 -14.97
C GLY A 144 -7.83 10.25 -14.94
N LEU A 145 -6.52 10.09 -14.76
CA LEU A 145 -5.56 11.19 -14.75
C LEU A 145 -5.46 11.86 -16.13
N ASN A 146 -5.38 11.07 -17.20
CA ASN A 146 -5.41 11.57 -18.58
C ASN A 146 -6.72 12.31 -18.91
N TRP A 147 -7.85 11.85 -18.38
CA TRP A 147 -9.14 12.52 -18.57
C TRP A 147 -9.23 13.86 -17.81
N CYS A 148 -8.72 13.92 -16.58
CA CYS A 148 -8.74 15.13 -15.73
C CYS A 148 -7.66 16.15 -16.11
N PHE A 149 -6.49 15.69 -16.54
CA PHE A 149 -5.29 16.49 -16.82
C PHE A 149 -4.63 16.06 -18.14
N PRO A 150 -5.26 16.35 -19.28
CA PRO A 150 -4.76 15.93 -20.59
C PRO A 150 -3.42 16.59 -20.99
N GLU A 151 -3.06 17.73 -20.38
CA GLU A 151 -1.80 18.44 -20.65
C GLU A 151 -0.63 18.01 -19.73
N PHE A 152 -0.87 17.16 -18.73
CA PHE A 152 0.19 16.75 -17.81
C PHE A 152 1.10 15.73 -18.48
N ASP A 153 2.39 16.04 -18.59
CA ASP A 153 3.38 15.14 -19.18
C ASP A 153 3.77 14.07 -18.16
N TYR A 154 3.45 12.80 -18.44
CA TYR A 154 3.73 11.67 -17.55
C TYR A 154 5.08 10.99 -17.82
N ARG A 155 5.88 11.49 -18.78
CA ARG A 155 7.16 10.88 -19.14
C ARG A 155 8.13 10.80 -17.96
N TRP A 156 8.10 11.78 -17.06
CA TRP A 156 8.91 11.77 -15.84
C TRP A 156 8.61 10.57 -14.92
N LEU A 157 7.37 10.06 -14.90
CA LEU A 157 7.00 8.91 -14.07
C LEU A 157 7.63 7.62 -14.62
N VAL A 158 7.79 7.51 -15.94
CA VAL A 158 8.49 6.39 -16.56
C VAL A 158 9.97 6.42 -16.19
N ASP A 159 10.57 7.60 -16.17
CA ASP A 159 11.96 7.79 -15.77
C ASP A 159 12.16 7.45 -14.27
N GLU A 160 11.26 7.91 -13.40
CA GLU A 160 11.27 7.63 -11.96
C GLU A 160 11.06 6.12 -11.66
N ILE A 161 10.12 5.45 -12.34
CA ILE A 161 9.91 3.99 -12.19
C ILE A 161 11.15 3.22 -12.65
N ARG A 162 11.82 3.67 -13.70
CA ARG A 162 13.05 3.05 -14.21
C ARG A 162 14.21 3.22 -13.25
N GLU A 163 14.26 4.33 -12.53
CA GLU A 163 15.31 4.63 -11.55
C GLU A 163 15.05 3.93 -10.20
N SER A 164 13.78 3.78 -9.81
CA SER A 164 13.34 3.14 -8.56
C SER A 164 13.11 1.63 -8.67
N ALA A 165 13.10 1.06 -9.87
CA ALA A 165 13.05 -0.39 -10.07
C ALA A 165 14.24 -1.07 -9.36
N PRO A 166 14.02 -2.12 -8.56
CA PRO A 166 15.10 -2.80 -7.88
C PRO A 166 16.11 -3.32 -8.91
N LYS A 167 17.39 -3.02 -8.73
CA LYS A 167 18.50 -3.53 -9.56
C LYS A 167 18.76 -5.04 -9.37
N ASP A 168 17.81 -5.77 -8.78
CA ASP A 168 17.96 -7.16 -8.35
C ASP A 168 17.44 -8.18 -9.38
N PHE A 169 17.09 -7.75 -10.60
CA PHE A 169 16.73 -8.64 -11.71
C PHE A 169 17.85 -8.83 -12.74
N ASN A 170 19.11 -8.78 -12.31
CA ASN A 170 20.22 -9.34 -13.08
C ASN A 170 20.72 -10.60 -12.37
N CYS A 171 20.14 -11.74 -12.76
CA CYS A 171 20.85 -13.02 -12.73
C CYS A 171 21.68 -13.15 -14.00
#